data_AF-V4ULQ9-F1
#
_entry.id   AF-V4ULQ9-F1
#
_cell.length_a   1.000
_cell.length_b   1.000
_cell.length_c   1.000
_cell.angle_alpha   90.00
_cell.angle_beta   90.00
_cell.angle_gamma   90.00
#
_symmetry.space_group_name_H-M   'P 1'
#
loop_
_entity.id
_entity.type
_entity.pdbx_description
1 polymer ?
#
loop_
_entity_poly.entity_id
_entity_poly.type
_entity_poly.pdbx_seq_one_letter_code
_entity_poly.pdbx_strand_id
1 'polypeptide(L)'
;MADRYRLFSIEELPSHLIFEILTSGRLSAVDLAHLELTSKTFGGSHGLYPQKFRSLVDLAASQLCALHSIYAGMSRNVQIELLNRCNGNWKRVLRFLQSVEHSSDIVETSAGNQKQITTGRYHTLLISNSSVFSCGSSLCGVLGHGPETTQCVSFTSINFPSAAHVVQVSASENHAAFVLQSGQVFTCGDNSSFCCGHRDTNRPIFRPRLVEALKGVPCKQVTAGLNFTGFLTIRGHVYTCGSNTHGQLGHGDTLDRPTPKSIAPLEEVGSVVQIAAGPSYMLAVTGNGVVYSFGSGSNFCLGHGEQHDELQPRAIQTFRRKGIHVVRVSAGDEHVVALDSSGYVYTWGKGYCGALGHGDEIDKTLPEPLSSLKSHLAVQVKFIRNFYYS
;
A
#
# COMPACT_ATOMS: atom_id res chain seq x y z
N MET A 1 -10.34 58.71 6.18
CA MET A 1 -9.96 57.39 6.73
C MET A 1 -9.53 56.52 5.57
N ALA A 2 -8.22 56.51 5.28
CA ALA A 2 -7.64 55.57 4.35
C ALA A 2 -6.66 54.74 5.18
N ASP A 3 -7.08 53.53 5.53
CA ASP A 3 -6.20 52.54 6.14
C ASP A 3 -5.03 52.31 5.19
N ARG A 4 -3.86 52.84 5.58
CA ARG A 4 -2.60 52.45 4.97
C ARG A 4 -2.36 51.00 5.37
N TYR A 5 -2.81 50.07 4.54
CA TYR A 5 -2.30 48.70 4.56
C TYR A 5 -0.78 48.79 4.30
N ARG A 6 0.00 48.83 5.38
CA ARG A 6 1.45 48.60 5.32
C ARG A 6 1.62 47.19 4.77
N LEU A 7 2.23 47.06 3.60
CA LEU A 7 2.75 45.79 3.11
C LEU A 7 3.85 45.35 4.07
N PHE A 8 3.53 44.43 4.97
CA PHE A 8 4.54 43.78 5.80
C PHE A 8 5.44 42.93 4.91
N SER A 9 6.74 43.19 4.97
CA SER A 9 7.74 42.31 4.35
C SER A 9 7.85 41.03 5.19
N ILE A 10 8.03 39.88 4.56
CA ILE A 10 8.25 38.61 5.26
C ILE A 10 9.52 38.64 6.14
N GLU A 11 10.43 39.57 5.86
CA GLU A 11 11.66 39.82 6.63
C GLU A 11 11.39 40.52 7.97
N GLU A 12 10.21 41.13 8.15
CA GLU A 12 9.79 41.77 9.41
C GLU A 12 9.06 40.79 10.34
N LEU A 13 8.74 39.57 9.88
CA LEU A 13 8.13 38.54 10.71
C LEU A 13 9.16 37.94 11.67
N PRO A 14 8.83 37.82 12.97
CA PRO A 14 9.64 37.06 13.91
C PRO A 14 9.97 35.66 13.39
N SER A 15 11.24 35.25 13.53
CA SER A 15 11.74 33.96 13.04
C SER A 15 10.95 32.74 13.52
N HIS A 16 10.33 32.83 14.71
CA HIS A 16 9.48 31.77 15.25
C HIS A 16 8.18 31.58 14.45
N LEU A 17 7.53 32.67 13.98
CA LEU A 17 6.33 32.59 13.15
C LEU A 17 6.65 32.03 11.77
N ILE A 18 7.78 32.45 11.19
CA ILE A 18 8.26 31.91 9.92
C ILE A 18 8.48 30.40 10.05
N PHE A 19 9.12 29.96 11.14
CA PHE A 19 9.36 28.55 11.39
C PHE A 19 8.07 27.76 11.62
N GLU A 20 7.09 28.32 12.32
CA GLU A 20 5.76 27.73 12.53
C GLU A 20 5.01 27.55 11.20
N ILE A 21 5.10 28.52 10.29
CA ILE A 21 4.53 28.42 8.93
C ILE A 21 5.21 27.28 8.16
N LEU A 22 6.54 27.22 8.17
CA LEU A 22 7.30 26.20 7.45
C LEU A 22 7.04 24.78 8.00
N THR A 23 6.74 24.67 9.29
CA THR A 23 6.48 23.40 9.99
C THR A 23 4.99 23.07 10.11
N SER A 24 4.10 23.90 9.55
CA SER A 24 2.64 23.70 9.57
C SER A 24 2.14 22.46 8.81
N GLY A 25 3.02 21.76 8.08
CA GLY A 25 2.71 20.58 7.28
C GLY A 25 1.98 20.86 5.96
N ARG A 26 1.71 22.14 5.64
CA ARG A 26 1.00 22.54 4.41
C ARG A 26 1.89 22.70 3.19
N LEU A 27 3.20 22.75 3.38
CA LEU A 27 4.19 22.92 2.32
C LEU A 27 4.82 21.57 1.99
N SER A 28 4.84 21.22 0.70
CA SER A 28 5.58 20.06 0.22
C SER A 28 7.08 20.30 0.29
N ALA A 29 7.87 19.23 0.19
CA ALA A 29 9.33 19.36 0.06
C ALA A 29 9.75 20.19 -1.16
N VAL A 30 8.92 20.26 -2.22
CA VAL A 30 9.16 21.09 -3.40
C VAL A 30 8.92 22.56 -3.10
N ASP A 31 7.84 22.89 -2.40
CA ASP A 31 7.53 24.28 -1.98
C ASP A 31 8.63 24.83 -1.08
N LEU A 32 9.10 24.01 -0.14
CA LEU A 32 10.23 24.31 0.72
C LEU A 32 11.51 24.60 -0.09
N ALA A 33 11.82 23.76 -1.08
CA ALA A 33 12.98 23.99 -1.94
C ALA A 33 12.86 25.29 -2.77
N HIS A 34 11.66 25.63 -3.26
CA HIS A 34 11.41 26.89 -3.96
C HIS A 34 11.57 28.10 -3.04
N LEU A 35 11.09 28.03 -1.80
CA LEU A 35 11.26 29.12 -0.82
C LEU A 35 12.74 29.40 -0.53
N GLU A 36 13.55 28.35 -0.39
CA GLU A 36 14.99 28.48 -0.18
C GLU A 36 15.72 29.08 -1.39
N LEU A 37 15.30 28.75 -2.61
CA LEU A 37 15.88 29.30 -3.84
C LEU A 37 15.48 30.76 -4.08
N THR A 38 14.27 31.14 -3.69
CA THR A 38 13.70 32.46 -4.01
C THR A 38 13.96 33.52 -2.96
N SER A 39 14.40 33.15 -1.75
CA SER A 39 14.69 34.12 -0.69
C SER A 39 15.93 33.79 0.15
N LYS A 40 16.79 34.81 0.28
CA LYS A 40 18.00 34.77 1.11
C LYS A 40 17.71 34.62 2.60
N THR A 41 16.50 34.94 3.05
CA THR A 41 16.05 34.73 4.43
C THR A 41 16.01 33.25 4.78
N PHE A 42 15.65 32.42 3.80
CA PHE A 42 15.51 30.98 3.99
C PHE A 42 16.83 30.23 3.75
N GLY A 43 17.63 30.63 2.77
CA GLY A 43 18.89 29.98 2.39
C GLY A 43 20.19 30.60 2.93
N GLY A 44 20.12 31.70 3.70
CA GLY A 44 21.28 32.45 4.17
C GLY A 44 21.64 32.23 5.65
N SER A 45 22.92 32.41 5.97
CA SER A 45 23.51 32.22 7.31
C SER A 45 23.25 33.42 8.25
N HIS A 46 22.01 33.61 8.69
CA HIS A 46 21.63 34.76 9.52
C HIS A 46 21.58 34.46 11.03
N GLY A 47 22.15 33.32 11.47
CA GLY A 47 22.12 32.90 12.88
C GLY A 47 20.74 32.43 13.37
N LEU A 48 19.78 32.25 12.47
CA LEU A 48 18.39 31.86 12.78
C LEU A 48 18.19 30.35 13.01
N TYR A 49 19.24 29.54 12.81
CA TYR A 49 19.17 28.08 12.94
C TYR A 49 20.52 27.49 13.40
N PRO A 50 20.53 26.30 14.02
CA PRO A 50 21.77 25.66 14.47
C PRO A 50 22.73 25.34 13.32
N GLN A 51 24.04 25.48 13.56
CA GLN A 51 25.13 25.26 12.58
C GLN A 51 25.13 23.88 11.90
N LYS A 52 24.45 22.89 12.47
CA LYS A 52 24.33 21.55 11.87
C LYS A 52 23.37 21.48 10.66
N PHE A 53 22.57 22.52 10.44
CA PHE A 53 21.62 22.61 9.33
C PHE A 53 22.10 23.59 8.27
N ARG A 54 21.74 23.33 7.01
CA ARG A 54 22.19 24.14 5.89
C ARG A 54 21.39 25.44 5.75
N SER A 55 20.14 25.41 6.15
CA SER A 55 19.17 26.49 5.98
C SER A 55 18.02 26.37 6.98
N LEU A 56 17.21 27.44 7.11
CA LEU A 56 16.00 27.42 7.95
C LEU A 56 14.99 26.38 7.41
N VAL A 57 14.94 26.21 6.09
CA VAL A 57 14.11 25.23 5.43
C VAL A 57 14.60 23.79 5.68
N ASP A 58 15.91 23.57 5.70
CA ASP A 58 16.49 22.25 6.03
C ASP A 58 16.17 21.86 7.50
N LEU A 59 16.20 22.83 8.43
CA LEU A 59 15.72 22.63 9.80
C LEU A 59 14.22 22.29 9.83
N ALA A 60 13.38 23.06 9.14
CA ALA A 60 11.93 22.81 9.09
C ALA A 60 11.61 21.43 8.48
N ALA A 61 12.30 21.06 7.40
CA ALA A 61 12.18 19.73 6.79
C ALA A 61 12.57 18.62 7.76
N SER A 62 13.63 18.82 8.56
CA SER A 62 14.03 17.85 9.60
C SER A 62 12.96 17.65 10.67
N GLN A 63 12.27 18.72 11.06
CA GLN A 63 11.19 18.66 12.04
C GLN A 63 9.94 17.98 11.45
N LEU A 64 9.59 18.28 10.20
CA LEU A 64 8.52 17.58 9.49
C LEU A 64 8.82 16.09 9.34
N CYS A 65 10.08 15.72 9.05
CA CYS A 65 10.50 14.32 9.06
C CYS A 65 10.32 13.68 10.43
N ALA A 66 10.74 14.35 11.51
CA ALA A 66 10.61 13.82 12.87
C ALA A 66 9.15 13.59 13.31
N LEU A 67 8.20 14.37 12.76
CA LEU A 67 6.76 14.21 12.99
C LEU A 67 6.11 13.16 12.07
N HIS A 68 6.79 12.73 11.00
CA HIS A 68 6.26 11.76 10.06
C HIS A 68 6.23 10.37 10.68
N SER A 69 5.07 9.70 10.64
CA SER A 69 4.81 8.40 11.27
C SER A 69 5.86 7.33 10.93
N ILE A 70 6.16 7.16 9.64
CA ILE A 70 7.19 6.24 9.13
C ILE A 70 8.57 6.52 9.75
N TYR A 71 9.03 7.77 9.76
CA TYR A 71 10.35 8.15 10.27
C TYR A 71 10.43 8.07 11.81
N ALA A 72 9.36 8.45 12.50
CA ALA A 72 9.24 8.32 13.95
C ALA A 72 9.24 6.86 14.41
N GLY A 73 8.71 5.94 13.59
CA GLY A 73 8.72 4.50 13.85
C GLY A 73 10.03 3.77 13.54
N MET A 74 11.00 4.45 12.92
CA MET A 74 12.32 3.86 12.61
C MET A 74 13.23 3.82 13.83
N SER A 75 14.09 2.80 13.89
CA SER A 75 15.23 2.82 14.82
C SER A 75 16.22 3.93 14.43
N ARG A 76 17.04 4.37 15.40
CA ARG A 76 18.01 5.44 15.17
C ARG A 76 19.01 5.12 14.03
N ASN A 77 19.40 3.86 13.89
CA ASN A 77 20.31 3.42 12.83
C ASN A 77 19.66 3.56 11.44
N VAL A 78 18.38 3.19 11.33
CA VAL A 78 17.61 3.31 10.07
C VAL A 78 17.38 4.79 9.70
N GLN A 79 17.10 5.65 10.69
CA GLN A 79 17.01 7.09 10.47
C GLN A 79 18.30 7.70 9.92
N ILE A 80 19.46 7.29 10.45
CA ILE A 80 20.78 7.73 9.98
C ILE A 80 21.04 7.20 8.57
N GLU A 81 20.72 5.94 8.30
CA GLU A 81 20.89 5.33 6.99
C GLU A 81 20.09 6.08 5.92
N LEU A 82 18.80 6.33 6.15
CA LEU A 82 17.97 7.09 5.21
C LEU A 82 18.52 8.50 4.95
N LEU A 83 18.99 9.18 5.99
CA LEU A 83 19.62 10.50 5.86
C LEU A 83 20.90 10.42 5.02
N ASN A 84 21.74 9.40 5.21
CA ASN A 84 22.94 9.16 4.41
C ASN A 84 22.60 8.91 2.94
N ARG A 85 21.58 8.09 2.66
CA ARG A 85 21.09 7.85 1.28
C ARG A 85 20.56 9.11 0.61
N CYS A 86 20.11 10.07 1.42
CA CYS A 86 19.69 11.40 0.97
C CYS A 86 20.83 12.45 0.97
N ASN A 87 22.09 12.03 1.08
CA ASN A 87 23.28 12.90 1.12
C ASN A 87 23.24 13.95 2.25
N GLY A 88 22.64 13.60 3.39
CA GLY A 88 22.48 14.52 4.53
C GLY A 88 21.57 15.71 4.23
N ASN A 89 20.56 15.56 3.38
CA ASN A 89 19.64 16.62 2.98
C ASN A 89 18.21 16.29 3.45
N TRP A 90 17.68 17.08 4.39
CA TRP A 90 16.39 16.80 5.01
C TRP A 90 15.20 17.02 4.08
N LYS A 91 15.31 17.91 3.08
CA LYS A 91 14.27 18.07 2.05
C LYS A 91 14.15 16.82 1.19
N ARG A 92 15.26 16.13 0.89
CA ARG A 92 15.23 14.86 0.15
C ARG A 92 14.60 13.74 0.99
N VAL A 93 14.92 13.68 2.28
CA VAL A 93 14.28 12.74 3.22
C VAL A 93 12.77 13.00 3.28
N LEU A 94 12.36 14.25 3.48
CA LEU A 94 10.95 14.64 3.53
C LEU A 94 10.23 14.28 2.23
N ARG A 95 10.83 14.60 1.08
CA ARG A 95 10.28 14.25 -0.24
C ARG A 95 10.12 12.75 -0.38
N PHE A 96 11.12 11.97 0.03
CA PHE A 96 11.07 10.51 -0.01
C PHE A 96 9.92 9.97 0.86
N LEU A 97 9.81 10.42 2.12
CA LEU A 97 8.76 10.00 3.03
C LEU A 97 7.36 10.34 2.49
N GLN A 98 7.19 11.58 2.02
CA GLN A 98 5.96 12.01 1.35
C GLN A 98 5.68 11.13 0.13
N SER A 99 6.67 10.83 -0.71
CA SER A 99 6.50 9.96 -1.87
C SER A 99 6.16 8.51 -1.52
N VAL A 100 6.67 7.97 -0.41
CA VAL A 100 6.29 6.63 0.08
C VAL A 100 4.89 6.62 0.68
N GLU A 101 4.49 7.67 1.39
CA GLU A 101 3.14 7.81 1.94
C GLU A 101 2.10 7.97 0.82
N HIS A 102 2.40 8.84 -0.15
CA HIS A 102 1.58 9.11 -1.33
C HIS A 102 1.74 8.08 -2.44
N SER A 103 2.63 7.08 -2.30
CA SER A 103 2.67 5.92 -3.21
C SER A 103 1.47 5.01 -2.96
N SER A 104 0.30 5.58 -3.21
CA SER A 104 -0.95 4.88 -3.37
C SER A 104 -1.02 4.35 -4.80
N ASP A 105 -1.90 3.38 -5.02
CA ASP A 105 -2.21 2.94 -6.38
C ASP A 105 -2.99 3.98 -7.20
N ILE A 106 -3.33 5.13 -6.59
CA ILE A 106 -4.02 6.25 -7.22
C ILE A 106 -3.00 7.31 -7.66
N VAL A 107 -3.02 7.62 -8.95
CA VAL A 107 -2.24 8.67 -9.59
C VAL A 107 -3.14 9.88 -9.82
N GLU A 108 -2.72 11.05 -9.35
CA GLU A 108 -3.33 12.33 -9.73
C GLU A 108 -2.75 12.83 -11.04
N THR A 109 -3.61 13.09 -12.03
CA THR A 109 -3.19 13.69 -13.29
C THR A 109 -3.00 15.20 -13.16
N SER A 110 -2.31 15.82 -14.11
CA SER A 110 -2.15 17.28 -14.20
C SER A 110 -3.47 18.05 -14.25
N ALA A 111 -4.57 17.39 -14.60
CA ALA A 111 -5.93 17.94 -14.60
C ALA A 111 -6.66 17.75 -13.25
N GLY A 112 -5.98 17.25 -12.20
CA GLY A 112 -6.55 16.97 -10.89
C GLY A 112 -7.40 15.70 -10.80
N ASN A 113 -7.36 14.84 -11.83
CA ASN A 113 -8.16 13.60 -11.83
C ASN A 113 -7.41 12.47 -11.14
N GLN A 114 -8.06 11.81 -10.19
CA GLN A 114 -7.52 10.64 -9.49
C GLN A 114 -7.82 9.37 -10.29
N LYS A 115 -6.76 8.61 -10.62
CA LYS A 115 -6.86 7.38 -11.40
C LYS A 115 -6.11 6.21 -10.76
N GLN A 116 -6.74 5.06 -10.66
CA GLN A 116 -6.10 3.80 -10.25
C GLN A 116 -6.42 2.71 -11.26
N ILE A 117 -5.43 1.90 -11.63
CA ILE A 117 -5.61 0.75 -12.51
C ILE A 117 -5.20 -0.52 -11.78
N THR A 118 -6.03 -1.55 -11.87
CA THR A 118 -5.69 -2.90 -11.41
C THR A 118 -6.17 -3.93 -12.44
N THR A 119 -5.44 -5.03 -12.56
CA THR A 119 -5.70 -6.08 -13.54
C THR A 119 -5.95 -7.39 -12.80
N GLY A 120 -7.09 -8.01 -13.07
CA GLY A 120 -7.32 -9.44 -12.82
C GLY A 120 -6.86 -10.28 -14.01
N ARG A 121 -7.19 -11.58 -14.02
CA ARG A 121 -6.73 -12.53 -15.06
C ARG A 121 -7.16 -12.16 -16.48
N TYR A 122 -8.44 -11.87 -16.61
CA TYR A 122 -9.05 -11.59 -17.91
C TYR A 122 -9.79 -10.25 -17.91
N HIS A 123 -9.55 -9.40 -16.90
CA HIS A 123 -10.25 -8.12 -16.76
C HIS A 123 -9.36 -7.04 -16.16
N THR A 124 -9.71 -5.79 -16.43
CA THR A 124 -9.04 -4.61 -15.89
C THR A 124 -10.08 -3.71 -15.24
N LEU A 125 -9.79 -3.22 -14.05
CA LEU A 125 -10.56 -2.19 -13.35
C LEU A 125 -9.80 -0.87 -13.38
N LEU A 126 -10.53 0.20 -13.67
CA LEU A 126 -10.05 1.57 -13.65
C LEU A 126 -10.93 2.38 -12.71
N ILE A 127 -10.34 3.03 -11.71
CA ILE A 127 -10.97 4.16 -11.02
C ILE A 127 -10.62 5.43 -11.78
N SER A 128 -11.61 6.28 -12.01
CA SER A 128 -11.42 7.66 -12.47
C SER A 128 -12.42 8.55 -11.75
N ASN A 129 -11.93 9.51 -10.97
CA ASN A 129 -12.76 10.45 -10.18
C ASN A 129 -13.79 9.72 -9.29
N SER A 130 -13.32 8.70 -8.56
CA SER A 130 -14.11 7.83 -7.69
C SER A 130 -15.17 6.94 -8.37
N SER A 131 -15.35 7.05 -9.69
CA SER A 131 -16.15 6.12 -10.49
C SER A 131 -15.30 4.95 -10.96
N VAL A 132 -15.90 3.76 -11.04
CA VAL A 132 -15.21 2.54 -11.48
C VAL A 132 -15.65 2.12 -12.87
N PHE A 133 -14.71 1.67 -13.67
CA PHE A 133 -14.90 1.13 -14.99
C PHE A 133 -14.23 -0.24 -15.09
N SER A 134 -14.83 -1.13 -15.87
CA SER A 134 -14.29 -2.46 -16.16
C SER A 134 -14.24 -2.74 -17.65
N CYS A 135 -13.24 -3.49 -18.07
CA CYS A 135 -13.17 -4.13 -19.38
C CYS A 135 -12.56 -5.54 -19.26
N GLY A 136 -12.72 -6.35 -20.29
CA GLY A 136 -12.24 -7.74 -20.33
C GLY A 136 -13.37 -8.76 -20.44
N SER A 137 -13.12 -9.98 -19.97
CA SER A 137 -14.04 -11.12 -20.05
C SER A 137 -14.31 -11.71 -18.67
N SER A 138 -15.53 -12.20 -18.46
CA SER A 138 -15.94 -12.89 -17.24
C SER A 138 -17.13 -13.80 -17.48
N LEU A 139 -17.11 -14.98 -16.87
CA LEU A 139 -18.28 -15.86 -16.76
C LEU A 139 -18.91 -15.86 -15.36
N CYS A 140 -18.27 -15.18 -14.40
CA CYS A 140 -18.64 -15.17 -12.99
C CYS A 140 -18.99 -13.77 -12.46
N GLY A 141 -19.13 -12.77 -13.34
CA GLY A 141 -19.61 -11.44 -12.95
C GLY A 141 -18.55 -10.50 -12.36
N VAL A 142 -17.25 -10.78 -12.55
CA VAL A 142 -16.17 -9.88 -12.08
C VAL A 142 -16.21 -8.48 -12.70
N LEU A 143 -16.91 -8.33 -13.82
CA LEU A 143 -17.12 -7.04 -14.49
C LEU A 143 -18.23 -6.20 -13.82
N GLY A 144 -19.08 -6.78 -12.97
CA GLY A 144 -20.08 -6.01 -12.21
C GLY A 144 -21.26 -5.42 -13.01
N HIS A 145 -21.49 -5.85 -14.26
CA HIS A 145 -22.53 -5.29 -15.13
C HIS A 145 -23.86 -6.08 -15.20
N GLY A 146 -23.97 -7.20 -14.47
CA GLY A 146 -25.12 -8.11 -14.52
C GLY A 146 -24.80 -9.44 -15.22
N PRO A 147 -25.70 -10.44 -15.13
CA PRO A 147 -25.45 -11.80 -15.59
C PRO A 147 -25.34 -11.96 -17.11
N GLU A 148 -25.97 -11.05 -17.86
CA GLU A 148 -25.94 -11.04 -19.33
C GLU A 148 -24.59 -10.60 -19.90
N THR A 149 -23.74 -9.93 -19.09
CA THR A 149 -22.47 -9.37 -19.55
C THR A 149 -21.33 -10.34 -19.32
N THR A 150 -20.95 -11.06 -20.38
CA THR A 150 -19.80 -11.96 -20.36
C THR A 150 -18.50 -11.30 -20.83
N GLN A 151 -18.60 -10.16 -21.52
CA GLN A 151 -17.45 -9.43 -22.05
C GLN A 151 -17.75 -7.92 -22.14
N CYS A 152 -16.72 -7.11 -21.86
CA CYS A 152 -16.68 -5.68 -22.09
C CYS A 152 -15.43 -5.35 -22.91
N VAL A 153 -15.59 -5.05 -24.20
CA VAL A 153 -14.47 -4.71 -25.11
C VAL A 153 -13.97 -3.27 -24.93
N SER A 154 -14.68 -2.46 -24.15
CA SER A 154 -14.31 -1.10 -23.77
C SER A 154 -14.57 -0.88 -22.27
N PHE A 155 -13.87 0.09 -21.68
CA PHE A 155 -14.09 0.49 -20.30
C PHE A 155 -15.52 0.97 -20.11
N THR A 156 -16.31 0.17 -19.40
CA THR A 156 -17.72 0.42 -19.14
C THR A 156 -17.91 0.73 -17.66
N SER A 157 -18.73 1.73 -17.34
CA SER A 157 -18.94 2.14 -15.94
C SER A 157 -19.71 1.09 -15.15
N ILE A 158 -19.20 0.76 -13.96
CA ILE A 158 -19.84 -0.18 -13.03
C ILE A 158 -20.88 0.57 -12.21
N ASN A 159 -22.12 0.09 -12.23
CA ASN A 159 -23.20 0.67 -11.44
C ASN A 159 -23.24 0.03 -10.04
N PHE A 160 -23.09 0.87 -9.01
CA PHE A 160 -23.24 0.49 -7.62
C PHE A 160 -24.70 0.71 -7.15
N PRO A 161 -25.19 -0.07 -6.17
CA PRO A 161 -26.55 0.09 -5.63
C PRO A 161 -26.85 1.46 -5.00
N SER A 162 -25.82 2.20 -4.60
CA SER A 162 -25.89 3.55 -4.03
C SER A 162 -24.82 4.43 -4.66
N ALA A 163 -24.93 5.75 -4.48
CA ALA A 163 -23.85 6.67 -4.84
C ALA A 163 -22.54 6.21 -4.17
N ALA A 164 -21.58 5.76 -4.98
CA ALA A 164 -20.36 5.14 -4.51
C ALA A 164 -19.16 5.98 -4.96
N HIS A 165 -18.42 6.48 -3.97
CA HIS A 165 -17.12 7.09 -4.19
C HIS A 165 -16.05 6.05 -3.89
N VAL A 166 -15.61 5.30 -4.89
CA VAL A 166 -14.63 4.22 -4.70
C VAL A 166 -13.21 4.80 -4.61
N VAL A 167 -12.48 4.37 -3.58
CA VAL A 167 -11.12 4.85 -3.26
C VAL A 167 -10.05 3.77 -3.36
N GLN A 168 -10.43 2.50 -3.37
CA GLN A 168 -9.48 1.41 -3.61
C GLN A 168 -10.18 0.21 -4.22
N VAL A 169 -9.48 -0.43 -5.15
CA VAL A 169 -9.92 -1.67 -5.81
C VAL A 169 -8.88 -2.76 -5.71
N SER A 170 -9.35 -4.00 -5.64
CA SER A 170 -8.54 -5.18 -5.87
C SER A 170 -9.27 -6.14 -6.79
N ALA A 171 -8.53 -6.74 -7.71
CA ALA A 171 -9.01 -7.70 -8.69
C ALA A 171 -8.20 -8.99 -8.59
N SER A 172 -8.88 -10.12 -8.73
CA SER A 172 -8.28 -11.45 -8.87
C SER A 172 -8.70 -12.09 -10.20
N GLU A 173 -8.53 -13.40 -10.34
CA GLU A 173 -9.13 -14.15 -11.45
C GLU A 173 -10.65 -14.17 -11.35
N ASN A 174 -11.16 -14.43 -10.14
CA ASN A 174 -12.54 -14.87 -9.94
C ASN A 174 -13.45 -13.80 -9.32
N HIS A 175 -12.89 -12.78 -8.66
CA HIS A 175 -13.66 -11.74 -7.98
C HIS A 175 -12.95 -10.38 -7.94
N ALA A 176 -13.75 -9.34 -7.76
CA ALA A 176 -13.33 -7.96 -7.56
C ALA A 176 -13.89 -7.44 -6.23
N ALA A 177 -13.11 -6.59 -5.58
CA ALA A 177 -13.44 -5.97 -4.30
C ALA A 177 -13.18 -4.47 -4.36
N PHE A 178 -14.06 -3.69 -3.73
CA PHE A 178 -14.09 -2.22 -3.80
C PHE A 178 -14.24 -1.65 -2.41
N VAL A 179 -13.44 -0.65 -2.07
CA VAL A 179 -13.57 0.17 -0.84
C VAL A 179 -14.09 1.55 -1.24
N LEU A 180 -15.16 1.99 -0.59
CA LEU A 180 -15.68 3.36 -0.74
C LEU A 180 -14.97 4.32 0.23
N GLN A 181 -15.03 5.62 -0.05
CA GLN A 181 -14.58 6.70 0.83
C GLN A 181 -15.23 6.63 2.23
N SER A 182 -16.46 6.11 2.31
CA SER A 182 -17.16 5.85 3.58
C SER A 182 -16.56 4.71 4.40
N GLY A 183 -15.65 3.93 3.82
CA GLY A 183 -15.09 2.71 4.39
C GLY A 183 -15.94 1.46 4.14
N GLN A 184 -17.08 1.57 3.45
CA GLN A 184 -17.89 0.39 3.09
C GLN A 184 -17.20 -0.44 2.01
N VAL A 185 -17.42 -1.76 2.07
CA VAL A 185 -16.83 -2.72 1.14
C VAL A 185 -17.91 -3.36 0.27
N PHE A 186 -17.66 -3.37 -1.03
CA PHE A 186 -18.47 -4.08 -2.01
C PHE A 186 -17.63 -5.13 -2.72
N THR A 187 -18.27 -6.22 -3.14
CA THR A 187 -17.63 -7.34 -3.84
C THR A 187 -18.54 -7.85 -4.96
N CYS A 188 -17.94 -8.35 -6.03
CA CYS A 188 -18.64 -9.06 -7.11
C CYS A 188 -17.70 -10.08 -7.77
N GLY A 189 -18.26 -11.05 -8.48
CA GLY A 189 -17.53 -12.19 -9.03
C GLY A 189 -18.04 -13.52 -8.51
N ASP A 190 -17.23 -14.56 -8.68
CA ASP A 190 -17.50 -15.87 -8.11
C ASP A 190 -17.60 -15.80 -6.59
N ASN A 191 -18.54 -16.57 -6.03
CA ASN A 191 -18.69 -16.74 -4.59
C ASN A 191 -18.87 -18.22 -4.21
N SER A 192 -18.54 -19.14 -5.11
CA SER A 192 -18.59 -20.60 -4.88
C SER A 192 -17.75 -21.03 -3.68
N SER A 193 -16.62 -20.36 -3.48
CA SER A 193 -15.68 -20.55 -2.36
C SER A 193 -15.84 -19.49 -1.27
N PHE A 194 -16.93 -18.73 -1.28
CA PHE A 194 -17.20 -17.59 -0.39
C PHE A 194 -16.17 -16.44 -0.43
N CYS A 195 -15.38 -16.32 -1.50
CA CYS A 195 -14.37 -15.28 -1.61
C CYS A 195 -14.97 -13.87 -1.60
N CYS A 196 -16.19 -13.65 -2.12
CA CYS A 196 -16.86 -12.36 -1.99
C CYS A 196 -17.42 -12.09 -0.57
N GLY A 197 -17.37 -13.05 0.38
CA GLY A 197 -17.75 -12.82 1.77
C GLY A 197 -19.26 -12.73 2.03
N HIS A 198 -20.09 -13.23 1.11
CA HIS A 198 -21.54 -13.29 1.27
C HIS A 198 -21.98 -14.72 1.56
N ARG A 199 -22.45 -14.98 2.79
CA ARG A 199 -22.89 -16.33 3.22
C ARG A 199 -24.20 -16.79 2.60
N ASP A 200 -25.05 -15.85 2.23
CA ASP A 200 -26.41 -16.11 1.78
C ASP A 200 -26.50 -16.62 0.34
N THR A 201 -25.38 -16.63 -0.40
CA THR A 201 -25.30 -17.16 -1.76
C THR A 201 -23.98 -17.88 -1.99
N ASN A 202 -24.00 -19.01 -2.67
CA ASN A 202 -22.81 -19.67 -3.20
C ASN A 202 -22.69 -19.51 -4.73
N ARG A 203 -23.52 -18.65 -5.32
CA ARG A 203 -23.53 -18.35 -6.75
C ARG A 203 -22.74 -17.08 -7.05
N PRO A 204 -22.29 -16.91 -8.30
CA PRO A 204 -21.64 -15.68 -8.72
C PRO A 204 -22.53 -14.43 -8.51
N ILE A 205 -21.88 -13.33 -8.16
CA ILE A 205 -22.46 -12.04 -7.86
C ILE A 205 -22.12 -11.10 -9.01
N PHE A 206 -23.12 -10.76 -9.82
CA PHE A 206 -22.89 -10.07 -11.09
C PHE A 206 -22.91 -8.55 -11.01
N ARG A 207 -23.21 -7.98 -9.84
CA ARG A 207 -23.16 -6.54 -9.57
C ARG A 207 -22.52 -6.31 -8.19
N PRO A 208 -21.74 -5.22 -7.99
CA PRO A 208 -21.15 -4.95 -6.68
C PRO A 208 -22.20 -5.01 -5.57
N ARG A 209 -21.95 -5.87 -4.59
CA ARG A 209 -22.85 -6.11 -3.46
C ARG A 209 -22.16 -5.74 -2.15
N LEU A 210 -22.87 -5.06 -1.26
CA LEU A 210 -22.36 -4.70 0.06
C LEU A 210 -22.05 -5.96 0.88
N VAL A 211 -20.85 -6.02 1.47
CA VAL A 211 -20.48 -7.08 2.41
C VAL A 211 -21.10 -6.78 3.78
N GLU A 212 -22.32 -7.27 4.01
CA GLU A 212 -23.13 -6.96 5.20
C GLU A 212 -22.41 -7.27 6.52
N ALA A 213 -21.58 -8.32 6.55
CA ALA A 213 -20.81 -8.68 7.74
C ALA A 213 -19.76 -7.63 8.16
N LEU A 214 -19.38 -6.70 7.27
CA LEU A 214 -18.48 -5.58 7.55
C LEU A 214 -19.24 -4.25 7.74
N LYS A 215 -20.57 -4.27 7.82
CA LYS A 215 -21.35 -3.05 8.06
C LYS A 215 -20.98 -2.46 9.42
N GLY A 216 -20.59 -1.19 9.43
CA GLY A 216 -20.08 -0.51 10.63
C GLY A 216 -18.60 -0.75 10.93
N VAL A 217 -17.89 -1.50 10.08
CA VAL A 217 -16.45 -1.76 10.18
C VAL A 217 -15.74 -1.08 9.00
N PRO A 218 -15.36 0.21 9.10
CA PRO A 218 -14.79 0.93 7.97
C PRO A 218 -13.41 0.38 7.55
N CYS A 219 -13.31 0.03 6.27
CA CYS A 219 -12.10 -0.47 5.62
C CYS A 219 -11.37 0.63 4.83
N LYS A 220 -10.04 0.50 4.74
CA LYS A 220 -9.17 1.35 3.90
C LYS A 220 -8.51 0.61 2.75
N GLN A 221 -8.42 -0.72 2.84
CA GLN A 221 -7.78 -1.53 1.81
C GLN A 221 -8.43 -2.92 1.75
N VAL A 222 -8.60 -3.46 0.55
CA VAL A 222 -8.92 -4.86 0.27
C VAL A 222 -7.87 -5.48 -0.65
N THR A 223 -7.67 -6.78 -0.51
CA THR A 223 -6.81 -7.57 -1.40
C THR A 223 -7.48 -8.89 -1.74
N ALA A 224 -7.51 -9.22 -3.04
CA ALA A 224 -8.14 -10.41 -3.57
C ALA A 224 -7.08 -11.48 -3.91
N GLY A 225 -7.13 -12.61 -3.19
CA GLY A 225 -6.40 -13.83 -3.56
C GLY A 225 -7.13 -14.59 -4.68
N LEU A 226 -6.80 -15.85 -4.91
CA LEU A 226 -7.51 -16.65 -5.93
C LEU A 226 -8.96 -16.92 -5.52
N ASN A 227 -9.13 -17.50 -4.33
CA ASN A 227 -10.42 -17.91 -3.77
C ASN A 227 -10.65 -17.38 -2.35
N PHE A 228 -10.02 -16.25 -2.00
CA PHE A 228 -10.21 -15.60 -0.71
C PHE A 228 -9.99 -14.09 -0.81
N THR A 229 -10.45 -13.34 0.19
CA THR A 229 -10.27 -11.88 0.28
C THR A 229 -9.81 -11.49 1.67
N GLY A 230 -8.89 -10.54 1.73
CA GLY A 230 -8.51 -9.83 2.94
C GLY A 230 -9.03 -8.40 2.96
N PHE A 231 -9.43 -7.94 4.14
CA PHE A 231 -9.97 -6.61 4.39
C PHE A 231 -9.19 -5.96 5.53
N LEU A 232 -8.63 -4.78 5.28
CA LEU A 232 -7.91 -3.99 6.28
C LEU A 232 -8.75 -2.79 6.71
N THR A 233 -9.07 -2.75 8.00
CA THR A 233 -9.83 -1.66 8.61
C THR A 233 -9.00 -0.38 8.75
N ILE A 234 -9.65 0.77 8.89
CA ILE A 234 -8.97 2.04 9.20
C ILE A 234 -8.20 1.97 10.53
N ARG A 235 -8.65 1.11 11.45
CA ARG A 235 -8.04 0.87 12.77
C ARG A 235 -6.90 -0.15 12.75
N GLY A 236 -6.62 -0.75 11.59
CA GLY A 236 -5.52 -1.71 11.44
C GLY A 236 -5.86 -3.16 11.80
N HIS A 237 -7.12 -3.49 12.06
CA HIS A 237 -7.59 -4.88 12.15
C HIS A 237 -7.73 -5.50 10.75
N VAL A 238 -7.42 -6.79 10.64
CA VAL A 238 -7.49 -7.56 9.39
C VAL A 238 -8.58 -8.61 9.50
N TYR A 239 -9.47 -8.64 8.51
CA TYR A 239 -10.51 -9.65 8.35
C TYR A 239 -10.25 -10.45 7.09
N THR A 240 -10.63 -11.73 7.08
CA THR A 240 -10.48 -12.63 5.94
C THR A 240 -11.74 -13.47 5.72
N CYS A 241 -12.05 -13.77 4.46
CA CYS A 241 -13.09 -14.73 4.07
C CYS A 241 -12.71 -15.51 2.82
N GLY A 242 -13.41 -16.62 2.58
CA GLY A 242 -13.23 -17.48 1.41
C GLY A 242 -12.69 -18.85 1.76
N SER A 243 -11.94 -19.43 0.81
CA SER A 243 -11.27 -20.73 0.96
C SER A 243 -10.05 -20.64 1.88
N ASN A 244 -9.84 -21.67 2.69
CA ASN A 244 -8.76 -21.74 3.68
C ASN A 244 -7.95 -23.04 3.63
N THR A 245 -7.91 -23.72 2.50
CA THR A 245 -7.27 -25.05 2.36
C THR A 245 -5.81 -25.13 2.80
N HIS A 246 -5.07 -24.02 2.75
CA HIS A 246 -3.65 -23.92 3.12
C HIS A 246 -3.43 -22.94 4.29
N GLY A 247 -4.49 -22.55 5.01
CA GLY A 247 -4.39 -21.57 6.10
C GLY A 247 -4.29 -20.11 5.65
N GLN A 248 -4.61 -19.80 4.40
CA GLN A 248 -4.50 -18.45 3.81
C GLN A 248 -5.40 -17.39 4.46
N LEU A 249 -6.33 -17.80 5.34
CA LEU A 249 -7.14 -16.89 6.14
C LEU A 249 -6.51 -16.55 7.50
N GLY A 250 -5.48 -17.29 7.94
CA GLY A 250 -4.68 -16.95 9.13
C GLY A 250 -5.34 -17.28 10.49
N HIS A 251 -6.34 -18.16 10.52
CA HIS A 251 -7.11 -18.46 11.74
C HIS A 251 -6.59 -19.64 12.58
N GLY A 252 -5.48 -20.26 12.19
CA GLY A 252 -4.94 -21.45 12.85
C GLY A 252 -5.66 -22.75 12.54
N ASP A 253 -6.46 -22.76 11.48
CA ASP A 253 -7.14 -23.92 10.94
C ASP A 253 -7.20 -23.84 9.40
N THR A 254 -7.75 -24.87 8.78
CA THR A 254 -7.97 -24.96 7.32
C THR A 254 -9.46 -24.85 6.95
N LEU A 255 -10.26 -24.21 7.81
CA LEU A 255 -11.70 -24.10 7.63
C LEU A 255 -12.07 -22.82 6.87
N ASP A 256 -12.86 -22.99 5.81
CA ASP A 256 -13.40 -21.88 5.02
C ASP A 256 -14.22 -20.92 5.89
N ARG A 257 -14.31 -19.67 5.43
CA ARG A 257 -15.05 -18.61 6.12
C ARG A 257 -16.06 -17.98 5.16
N PRO A 258 -17.37 -18.22 5.35
CA PRO A 258 -18.39 -17.69 4.46
C PRO A 258 -18.61 -16.18 4.59
N THR A 259 -18.13 -15.59 5.70
CA THR A 259 -18.15 -14.15 5.96
C THR A 259 -16.80 -13.72 6.53
N PRO A 260 -16.40 -12.44 6.36
CA PRO A 260 -15.20 -11.89 6.96
C PRO A 260 -15.12 -12.16 8.47
N LYS A 261 -13.99 -12.72 8.91
CA LYS A 261 -13.67 -12.97 10.33
C LYS A 261 -12.35 -12.29 10.68
N SER A 262 -12.28 -11.66 11.85
CA SER A 262 -11.03 -11.02 12.29
C SER A 262 -9.93 -12.04 12.59
N ILE A 263 -8.68 -11.68 12.26
CA ILE A 263 -7.48 -12.47 12.55
C ILE A 263 -6.94 -12.07 13.93
N ALA A 264 -7.38 -12.75 14.98
CA ALA A 264 -6.97 -12.45 16.37
C ALA A 264 -5.44 -12.37 16.57
N PRO A 265 -4.60 -13.28 16.02
CA PRO A 265 -3.15 -13.17 16.18
C PRO A 265 -2.53 -11.86 15.63
N LEU A 266 -3.16 -11.22 14.63
CA LEU A 266 -2.69 -9.93 14.13
C LEU A 266 -3.09 -8.76 15.05
N GLU A 267 -4.20 -8.88 15.78
CA GLU A 267 -4.63 -7.84 16.72
C GLU A 267 -3.67 -7.74 17.93
N GLU A 268 -3.08 -8.87 18.33
CA GLU A 268 -2.14 -8.95 19.45
C GLU A 268 -0.77 -8.33 19.16
N VAL A 269 -0.35 -8.31 17.89
CA VAL A 269 0.98 -7.83 17.48
C VAL A 269 1.01 -6.35 17.07
N GLY A 270 -0.15 -5.74 16.88
CA GLY A 270 -0.32 -4.31 16.63
C GLY A 270 -1.07 -3.96 15.35
N SER A 271 -1.24 -2.66 15.09
CA SER A 271 -1.99 -2.15 13.94
C SER A 271 -1.32 -2.51 12.61
N VAL A 272 -2.05 -3.18 11.73
CA VAL A 272 -1.63 -3.43 10.34
C VAL A 272 -1.81 -2.16 9.50
N VAL A 273 -0.80 -1.84 8.69
CA VAL A 273 -0.79 -0.67 7.79
C VAL A 273 -0.99 -1.06 6.33
N GLN A 274 -0.65 -2.29 5.95
CA GLN A 274 -0.86 -2.81 4.60
C GLN A 274 -1.08 -4.33 4.61
N ILE A 275 -1.94 -4.82 3.72
CA ILE A 275 -2.07 -6.24 3.37
C ILE A 275 -1.80 -6.46 1.87
N ALA A 276 -1.34 -7.65 1.50
CA ALA A 276 -1.21 -8.09 0.10
C ALA A 276 -1.46 -9.60 -0.01
N ALA A 277 -2.19 -10.04 -1.04
CA ALA A 277 -2.48 -11.45 -1.28
C ALA A 277 -1.89 -11.95 -2.61
N GLY A 278 -1.22 -13.10 -2.53
CA GLY A 278 -0.98 -13.96 -3.69
C GLY A 278 -2.16 -14.92 -3.91
N PRO A 279 -1.98 -15.99 -4.70
CA PRO A 279 -3.05 -16.93 -5.01
C PRO A 279 -3.64 -17.62 -3.76
N SER A 280 -2.75 -18.10 -2.89
CA SER A 280 -3.10 -18.89 -1.69
C SER A 280 -2.28 -18.49 -0.46
N TYR A 281 -1.76 -17.27 -0.41
CA TYR A 281 -1.01 -16.74 0.75
C TYR A 281 -1.26 -15.24 0.92
N MET A 282 -1.00 -14.73 2.11
CA MET A 282 -1.16 -13.32 2.46
C MET A 282 0.04 -12.81 3.24
N LEU A 283 0.32 -11.52 3.03
CA LEU A 283 1.28 -10.73 3.77
C LEU A 283 0.56 -9.61 4.51
N ALA A 284 0.99 -9.33 5.74
CA ALA A 284 0.55 -8.19 6.53
C ALA A 284 1.75 -7.42 7.07
N VAL A 285 1.77 -6.10 6.86
CA VAL A 285 2.80 -5.19 7.37
C VAL A 285 2.22 -4.42 8.53
N THR A 286 2.84 -4.49 9.70
CA THR A 286 2.45 -3.73 10.89
C THR A 286 3.07 -2.34 10.91
N GLY A 287 2.51 -1.41 11.69
CA GLY A 287 2.99 -0.02 11.77
C GLY A 287 4.41 0.13 12.34
N ASN A 288 4.96 -0.89 12.99
CA ASN A 288 6.37 -0.96 13.41
C ASN A 288 7.30 -1.60 12.36
N GLY A 289 6.80 -1.88 11.16
CA GLY A 289 7.57 -2.37 10.02
C GLY A 289 7.85 -3.87 10.01
N VAL A 290 7.17 -4.66 10.86
CA VAL A 290 7.27 -6.12 10.86
C VAL A 290 6.34 -6.69 9.78
N VAL A 291 6.85 -7.67 9.03
CA VAL A 291 6.07 -8.40 8.03
C VAL A 291 5.70 -9.77 8.56
N TYR A 292 4.40 -10.07 8.49
CA TYR A 292 3.83 -11.38 8.76
C TYR A 292 3.37 -12.02 7.46
N SER A 293 3.59 -13.32 7.33
CA SER A 293 3.12 -14.15 6.20
C SER A 293 2.35 -15.36 6.72
N PHE A 294 1.35 -15.79 5.97
CA PHE A 294 0.54 -16.98 6.24
C PHE A 294 -0.14 -17.51 4.97
N GLY A 295 -0.61 -18.75 4.99
CA GLY A 295 -1.13 -19.49 3.85
C GLY A 295 -0.13 -20.49 3.30
N SER A 296 -0.19 -20.74 1.99
CA SER A 296 0.64 -21.77 1.36
C SER A 296 2.12 -21.43 1.37
N GLY A 297 2.95 -22.39 1.79
CA GLY A 297 4.42 -22.33 1.74
C GLY A 297 5.02 -22.52 0.35
N SER A 298 4.18 -22.85 -0.64
CA SER A 298 4.58 -23.07 -2.03
C SER A 298 5.41 -21.91 -2.56
N ASN A 299 6.36 -22.21 -3.46
CA ASN A 299 7.20 -21.21 -4.11
C ASN A 299 8.02 -20.33 -3.15
N PHE A 300 8.17 -20.69 -1.88
CA PHE A 300 8.88 -19.91 -0.85
C PHE A 300 8.30 -18.51 -0.61
N CYS A 301 7.07 -18.23 -1.05
CA CYS A 301 6.48 -16.89 -0.98
C CYS A 301 6.27 -16.38 0.45
N LEU A 302 6.21 -17.27 1.45
CA LEU A 302 6.14 -16.88 2.85
C LEU A 302 7.46 -16.30 3.40
N GLY A 303 8.60 -16.51 2.72
CA GLY A 303 9.89 -15.91 3.09
C GLY A 303 10.51 -16.47 4.38
N HIS A 304 10.15 -17.69 4.77
CA HIS A 304 10.66 -18.37 5.97
C HIS A 304 11.85 -19.29 5.72
N GLY A 305 12.27 -19.47 4.46
CA GLY A 305 13.35 -20.39 4.09
C GLY A 305 12.88 -21.82 3.86
N GLU A 306 11.57 -22.07 3.98
CA GLU A 306 10.92 -23.38 3.91
C GLU A 306 9.60 -23.27 3.12
N GLN A 307 9.03 -24.42 2.74
CA GLN A 307 7.77 -24.51 1.99
C GLN A 307 6.60 -25.09 2.80
N HIS A 308 6.67 -24.97 4.13
CA HIS A 308 5.57 -25.37 5.00
C HIS A 308 4.47 -24.31 4.99
N ASP A 309 3.22 -24.77 4.98
CA ASP A 309 2.06 -23.90 5.13
C ASP A 309 2.02 -23.31 6.53
N GLU A 310 1.63 -22.04 6.62
CA GLU A 310 1.50 -21.31 7.88
C GLU A 310 0.03 -20.98 8.13
N LEU A 311 -0.59 -21.69 9.06
CA LEU A 311 -2.02 -21.52 9.36
C LEU A 311 -2.31 -20.26 10.17
N GLN A 312 -1.29 -19.65 10.77
CA GLN A 312 -1.35 -18.40 11.50
C GLN A 312 -0.26 -17.44 11.01
N PRO A 313 -0.48 -16.12 11.13
CA PRO A 313 0.52 -15.12 10.80
C PRO A 313 1.85 -15.38 11.53
N ARG A 314 2.91 -15.65 10.76
CA ARG A 314 4.28 -15.81 11.26
C ARG A 314 5.15 -14.65 10.80
N ALA A 315 5.90 -14.07 11.74
CA ALA A 315 6.80 -12.96 11.42
C ALA A 315 8.00 -13.44 10.58
N ILE A 316 8.31 -12.73 9.49
CA ILE A 316 9.48 -12.97 8.65
C ILE A 316 10.75 -12.53 9.40
N GLN A 317 11.45 -13.50 9.98
CA GLN A 317 12.57 -13.24 10.90
C GLN A 317 13.76 -12.53 10.25
N THR A 318 13.97 -12.69 8.94
CA THR A 318 15.08 -12.06 8.21
C THR A 318 15.07 -10.53 8.35
N PHE A 319 13.90 -9.90 8.22
CA PHE A 319 13.76 -8.45 8.41
C PHE A 319 13.97 -8.05 9.87
N ARG A 320 13.31 -8.76 10.80
CA ARG A 320 13.38 -8.47 12.23
C ARG A 320 14.81 -8.57 12.77
N ARG A 321 15.55 -9.62 12.42
CA ARG A 321 16.95 -9.83 12.87
C ARG A 321 17.90 -8.77 12.33
N LYS A 322 17.64 -8.26 11.13
CA LYS A 322 18.44 -7.19 10.50
C LYS A 322 17.97 -5.78 10.88
N GLY A 323 16.91 -5.64 11.69
CA GLY A 323 16.34 -4.34 12.06
C GLY A 323 15.76 -3.57 10.88
N ILE A 324 15.30 -4.27 9.83
CA ILE A 324 14.72 -3.67 8.63
C ILE A 324 13.27 -3.31 8.91
N HIS A 325 12.90 -2.05 8.69
CA HIS A 325 11.55 -1.55 8.83
C HIS A 325 10.87 -1.55 7.45
N VAL A 326 9.99 -2.52 7.20
CA VAL A 326 9.29 -2.64 5.92
C VAL A 326 8.10 -1.69 5.86
N VAL A 327 7.94 -0.95 4.76
CA VAL A 327 6.86 0.03 4.56
C VAL A 327 5.87 -0.37 3.49
N ARG A 328 6.31 -1.15 2.48
CA ARG A 328 5.42 -1.69 1.45
C ARG A 328 5.76 -3.13 1.12
N VAL A 329 4.74 -3.90 0.77
CA VAL A 329 4.86 -5.23 0.16
C VAL A 329 3.94 -5.34 -1.05
N SER A 330 4.32 -6.19 -2.00
CA SER A 330 3.45 -6.63 -3.09
C SER A 330 3.65 -8.13 -3.33
N ALA A 331 2.53 -8.84 -3.47
CA ALA A 331 2.48 -10.28 -3.66
C ALA A 331 2.16 -10.60 -5.13
N GLY A 332 3.06 -11.31 -5.79
CA GLY A 332 2.83 -11.93 -7.09
C GLY A 332 2.34 -13.37 -6.94
N ASP A 333 2.23 -14.07 -8.06
CA ASP A 333 1.74 -15.45 -8.05
C ASP A 333 2.76 -16.41 -7.42
N GLU A 334 4.05 -16.18 -7.67
CA GLU A 334 5.14 -17.06 -7.24
C GLU A 334 6.31 -16.33 -6.58
N HIS A 335 6.18 -15.03 -6.35
CA HIS A 335 7.25 -14.19 -5.81
C HIS A 335 6.68 -12.97 -5.10
N VAL A 336 7.50 -12.39 -4.23
CA VAL A 336 7.14 -11.26 -3.36
C VAL A 336 8.23 -10.19 -3.43
N VAL A 337 7.81 -8.93 -3.33
CA VAL A 337 8.68 -7.77 -3.25
C VAL A 337 8.32 -6.96 -2.01
N ALA A 338 9.33 -6.50 -1.29
CA ALA A 338 9.19 -5.58 -0.18
C ALA A 338 10.06 -4.34 -0.40
N LEU A 339 9.56 -3.21 0.09
CA LEU A 339 10.26 -1.93 0.16
C LEU A 339 10.44 -1.58 1.64
N ASP A 340 11.67 -1.31 2.04
CA ASP A 340 11.95 -0.80 3.38
C ASP A 340 11.87 0.72 3.47
N SER A 341 11.87 1.22 4.70
CA SER A 341 11.78 2.63 5.02
C SER A 341 13.03 3.43 4.66
N SER A 342 14.12 2.76 4.29
CA SER A 342 15.32 3.38 3.75
C SER A 342 15.28 3.47 2.23
N GLY A 343 14.31 2.84 1.56
CA GLY A 343 14.15 2.80 0.11
C GLY A 343 14.88 1.64 -0.57
N TYR A 344 15.27 0.60 0.17
CA TYR A 344 15.83 -0.63 -0.40
C TYR A 344 14.73 -1.61 -0.78
N VAL A 345 14.95 -2.33 -1.87
CA VAL A 345 14.02 -3.33 -2.39
C VAL A 345 14.55 -4.72 -2.10
N TYR A 346 13.65 -5.60 -1.66
CA TYR A 346 13.92 -7.01 -1.38
C TYR A 346 12.97 -7.87 -2.18
N THR A 347 13.47 -8.95 -2.78
CA THR A 347 12.65 -9.92 -3.53
C THR A 347 12.91 -11.33 -3.04
N TRP A 348 11.88 -12.18 -3.10
CA TRP A 348 11.98 -13.62 -2.80
C TRP A 348 10.87 -14.42 -3.47
N GLY A 349 11.04 -15.74 -3.49
CA GLY A 349 10.16 -16.69 -4.15
C GLY A 349 10.83 -17.40 -5.33
N LYS A 350 10.06 -17.68 -6.39
CA LYS A 350 10.56 -18.31 -7.62
C LYS A 350 11.40 -17.36 -8.47
N GLY A 351 12.57 -17.82 -8.87
CA GLY A 351 13.55 -17.11 -9.70
C GLY A 351 13.30 -17.23 -11.21
N TYR A 352 12.41 -18.13 -11.62
CA TYR A 352 12.14 -18.44 -13.02
C TYR A 352 11.86 -17.17 -13.87
N CYS A 353 12.34 -17.17 -15.12
CA CYS A 353 12.32 -16.01 -16.03
C CYS A 353 13.02 -14.74 -15.48
N GLY A 354 13.86 -14.86 -14.45
CA GLY A 354 14.55 -13.73 -13.84
C GLY A 354 13.62 -12.80 -13.04
N ALA A 355 12.43 -13.27 -12.64
CA ALA A 355 11.39 -12.45 -12.01
C ALA A 355 11.83 -11.73 -10.72
N LEU A 356 12.87 -12.24 -10.05
CA LEU A 356 13.40 -11.67 -8.82
C LEU A 356 14.39 -10.53 -9.06
N GLY A 357 14.98 -10.42 -10.26
CA GLY A 357 15.86 -9.30 -10.63
C GLY A 357 17.31 -9.38 -10.11
N HIS A 358 17.78 -10.56 -9.69
CA HIS A 358 19.15 -10.75 -9.17
C HIS A 358 20.23 -11.00 -10.24
N GLY A 359 19.86 -10.97 -11.52
CA GLY A 359 20.77 -11.31 -12.63
C GLY A 359 20.95 -12.82 -12.85
N ASP A 360 20.11 -13.62 -12.20
CA ASP A 360 20.03 -15.08 -12.32
C ASP A 360 18.56 -15.52 -12.25
N GLU A 361 18.30 -16.81 -12.51
CA GLU A 361 16.98 -17.44 -12.37
C GLU A 361 16.85 -18.26 -11.07
N ILE A 362 17.68 -17.97 -10.07
CA ILE A 362 17.76 -18.78 -8.86
C ILE A 362 16.70 -18.33 -7.85
N ASP A 363 15.87 -19.27 -7.41
CA ASP A 363 14.90 -19.08 -6.32
C ASP A 363 15.58 -18.47 -5.08
N LYS A 364 14.93 -17.49 -4.44
CA LYS A 364 15.38 -16.97 -3.14
C LYS A 364 14.37 -17.39 -2.09
N THR A 365 14.80 -18.21 -1.13
CA THR A 365 13.93 -18.79 -0.11
C THR A 365 13.65 -17.83 1.06
N LEU A 366 14.46 -16.77 1.17
CA LEU A 366 14.36 -15.69 2.13
C LEU A 366 14.42 -14.34 1.39
N PRO A 367 13.87 -13.25 1.98
CA PRO A 367 14.01 -11.91 1.41
C PRO A 367 15.47 -11.51 1.18
N GLU A 368 15.81 -11.25 -0.09
CA GLU A 368 17.17 -10.88 -0.51
C GLU A 368 17.18 -9.46 -1.10
N PRO A 369 18.12 -8.57 -0.69
CA PRO A 369 18.18 -7.22 -1.21
C PRO A 369 18.63 -7.17 -2.67
N LEU A 370 17.95 -6.36 -3.48
CA LEU A 370 18.32 -6.11 -4.87
C LEU A 370 19.51 -5.15 -4.96
N SER A 371 20.71 -5.72 -5.13
CA SER A 371 21.96 -4.94 -5.18
C SER A 371 22.00 -3.94 -6.34
N SER A 372 21.38 -4.26 -7.47
CA SER A 372 21.27 -3.38 -8.65
C SER A 372 20.53 -2.07 -8.37
N LEU A 373 19.62 -2.05 -7.38
CA LEU A 373 18.83 -0.88 -7.01
C LEU A 373 19.38 -0.13 -5.77
N LYS A 374 20.51 -0.55 -5.19
CA LYS A 374 21.07 0.08 -3.98
C LYS A 374 21.36 1.57 -4.12
N SER A 375 21.70 2.05 -5.33
CA SER A 375 21.93 3.47 -5.62
C SER A 375 20.64 4.29 -5.78
N HIS A 376 19.47 3.65 -5.85
CA HIS A 376 18.18 4.28 -6.11
C HIS A 376 17.30 4.30 -4.86
N LEU A 377 16.63 5.43 -4.59
CA LEU A 377 15.61 5.54 -3.55
C LEU A 377 14.26 5.12 -4.13
N ALA A 378 13.94 3.83 -4.01
CA ALA A 378 12.64 3.32 -4.44
C ALA A 378 11.52 3.85 -3.52
N VAL A 379 10.41 4.31 -4.10
CA VAL A 379 9.27 4.87 -3.34
C VAL A 379 8.01 4.00 -3.40
N GLN A 380 7.99 3.04 -4.33
CA GLN A 380 6.88 2.12 -4.55
C GLN A 380 7.41 0.81 -5.11
N VAL A 381 6.77 -0.29 -4.75
CA VAL A 381 6.96 -1.61 -5.34
C VAL A 381 5.59 -2.21 -5.61
N LYS A 382 5.43 -2.84 -6.78
CA LYS A 382 4.16 -3.46 -7.18
C LYS A 382 4.42 -4.57 -8.18
N PHE A 383 3.80 -5.73 -7.95
CA PHE A 383 3.60 -6.70 -9.01
C PHE A 383 2.32 -6.40 -9.77
N ILE A 384 2.45 -6.46 -11.08
CA ILE A 384 1.33 -6.63 -11.99
C ILE A 384 1.31 -8.14 -12.25
N ARG A 385 0.22 -8.83 -11.90
CA ARG A 385 0.12 -10.27 -12.10
C ARG A 385 0.34 -10.58 -13.59
N ASN A 386 1.36 -11.38 -13.88
CA ASN A 386 1.68 -11.85 -15.23
C ASN A 386 1.02 -13.21 -15.41
N PHE A 387 0.24 -13.36 -16.48
CA PHE A 387 -0.47 -14.60 -16.77
C PHE A 387 0.39 -15.52 -17.63
N TYR A 388 0.83 -16.63 -17.06
CA TYR A 388 1.36 -17.73 -17.85
C TYR A 388 0.22 -18.41 -18.61
N TYR A 389 0.44 -18.64 -19.90
CA TYR A 389 -0.32 -19.61 -20.68
C TYR A 389 0.02 -21.00 -20.16
N SER A 390 -0.95 -21.71 -19.59
CA SER A 390 -0.90 -23.16 -19.44
C SER A 390 -1.98 -23.77 -20.31
#